data_AF-A0A0C3MZI2-F1
#
_entry.id   AF-A0A0C3MZI2-F1
#
_cell.length_a   1.000
_cell.length_b   1.000
_cell.length_c   1.000
_cell.angle_alpha   90.00
_cell.angle_beta   90.00
_cell.angle_gamma   90.00
#
_symmetry.space_group_name_H-M   'P 1'
#
loop_
_entity.id
_entity.type
_entity.pdbx_description
1 polymer ?
#
loop_
_entity_poly.entity_id
_entity_poly.type
_entity_poly.pdbx_seq_one_letter_code
_entity_poly.pdbx_strand_id
1 'polypeptide(L)'
;MSIKQLCFDTHTQLRDQHGIAVRRTHLYELLAALLGFNSHAALAADAVIGQVRQTWKFTSDDLARLSKRCLALGYPAAESQRIVEAVTALAETHRLVAVDVKYLVKLIAGDADGWNVDDEEMPDDVGIDQASPWQHAPDLDLGSPLLIDALEQLAAKDHADAHYALALLLECEPPEDRDGHWYRQQLAGRRLDGPEKEWADDYAAALAQFDQYRQHMATAARLGRADAAVAWADLTAEEGDFQHALSLATPEDATRLFDLADRFGARAMVVPLLRQAALTGDVEAMRRLAEDFEPDAVEAWTWVHLAELCGTDLTRMEAVYEDGSPVDDDIPGNIFAVGGIDVPDISAEQHVVARRVAARRFEDMRNR
;
A
#
# COMPACT_ATOMS: atom_id res chain seq x y z
N MET A 1 -11.96 14.29 -13.96
CA MET A 1 -11.30 15.06 -15.04
C MET A 1 -9.94 14.41 -15.28
N SER A 2 -9.56 14.11 -16.52
CA SER A 2 -8.28 13.45 -16.84
C SER A 2 -7.15 14.45 -17.09
N ILE A 3 -5.90 13.98 -17.05
CA ILE A 3 -4.72 14.79 -17.41
C ILE A 3 -4.77 15.25 -18.88
N LYS A 4 -5.35 14.43 -19.75
CA LYS A 4 -5.58 14.74 -21.17
C LYS A 4 -6.52 15.94 -21.32
N GLN A 5 -7.58 15.99 -20.52
CA GLN A 5 -8.53 17.10 -20.53
C GLN A 5 -7.87 18.38 -19.99
N LEU A 6 -7.11 18.30 -18.91
CA LEU A 6 -6.34 19.44 -18.39
C LEU A 6 -5.41 20.04 -19.46
N CYS A 7 -4.60 19.20 -20.12
CA CYS A 7 -3.72 19.66 -21.18
C CYS A 7 -4.50 20.23 -22.39
N PHE A 8 -5.69 19.71 -22.69
CA PHE A 8 -6.55 20.26 -23.74
C PHE A 8 -7.06 21.65 -23.37
N ASP A 9 -7.54 21.83 -22.14
CA ASP A 9 -8.11 23.08 -21.67
C ASP A 9 -7.05 24.17 -21.59
N THR A 10 -5.86 23.88 -21.06
CA THR A 10 -4.73 24.83 -21.03
C THR A 10 -4.24 25.20 -22.42
N HIS A 11 -4.17 24.23 -23.34
CA HIS A 11 -3.83 24.50 -24.74
C HIS A 11 -4.81 25.50 -25.37
N THR A 12 -6.11 25.28 -25.14
CA THR A 12 -7.18 26.15 -25.67
C THR A 12 -7.11 27.54 -25.04
N GLN A 13 -6.90 27.63 -23.72
CA GLN A 13 -6.75 28.89 -23.00
C GLN A 13 -5.56 29.71 -23.52
N LEU A 14 -4.37 29.11 -23.65
CA LEU A 14 -3.17 29.79 -24.13
C LEU A 14 -3.32 30.32 -25.56
N ARG A 15 -3.99 29.56 -26.42
CA ARG A 15 -4.28 29.97 -27.79
C ARG A 15 -5.28 31.13 -27.82
N ASP A 16 -6.39 31.00 -27.12
CA ASP A 16 -7.53 31.91 -27.24
C ASP A 16 -7.30 33.23 -26.49
N GLN A 17 -6.60 33.20 -25.33
CA GLN A 17 -6.36 34.39 -24.51
C GLN A 17 -5.03 35.09 -24.83
N HIS A 18 -4.02 34.34 -25.28
CA HIS A 18 -2.67 34.88 -25.45
C HIS A 18 -2.13 34.76 -26.88
N GLY A 19 -2.83 34.08 -27.79
CA GLY A 19 -2.38 33.83 -29.16
C GLY A 19 -1.19 32.87 -29.24
N ILE A 20 -0.90 32.12 -28.17
CA ILE A 20 0.30 31.26 -28.07
C ILE A 20 -0.05 29.84 -28.49
N ALA A 21 0.64 29.33 -29.50
CA ALA A 21 0.46 27.97 -30.00
C ALA A 21 1.41 26.98 -29.29
N VAL A 22 0.97 26.44 -28.14
CA VAL A 22 1.73 25.42 -27.41
C VAL A 22 1.35 24.01 -27.88
N ARG A 23 2.31 23.15 -28.23
CA ARG A 23 2.02 21.75 -28.56
C ARG A 23 1.50 21.00 -27.33
N ARG A 24 0.48 20.15 -27.47
CA ARG A 24 -0.05 19.36 -26.33
C ARG A 24 1.01 18.47 -25.67
N THR A 25 1.91 17.86 -26.45
CA THR A 25 3.02 17.07 -25.92
C THR A 25 3.96 17.91 -25.05
N HIS A 26 4.13 19.20 -25.36
CA HIS A 26 4.94 20.11 -24.55
C HIS A 26 4.26 20.44 -23.21
N LEU A 27 2.92 20.42 -23.11
CA LEU A 27 2.22 20.65 -21.84
C LEU A 27 2.51 19.53 -20.82
N TYR A 28 2.55 18.27 -21.26
CA TYR A 28 2.97 17.16 -20.41
C TYR A 28 4.40 17.34 -19.89
N GLU A 29 5.31 17.78 -20.75
CA GLU A 29 6.71 18.07 -20.38
C GLU A 29 6.84 19.24 -19.40
N LEU A 30 5.99 20.26 -19.55
CA LEU A 30 5.96 21.42 -18.66
C LEU A 30 5.38 21.05 -17.29
N LEU A 31 4.28 20.28 -17.26
CA LEU A 31 3.72 19.77 -16.00
C LEU A 31 4.73 18.88 -15.27
N ALA A 32 5.42 17.98 -15.98
CA ALA A 32 6.48 17.17 -15.38
C ALA A 32 7.60 18.02 -14.77
N ALA A 33 8.05 19.07 -15.47
CA ALA A 33 9.07 19.98 -14.96
C ALA A 33 8.62 20.78 -13.72
N LEU A 34 7.36 21.23 -13.70
CA LEU A 34 6.78 21.91 -12.55
C LEU A 34 6.71 20.96 -11.34
N LEU A 35 6.41 19.68 -11.57
CA LEU A 35 6.33 18.64 -10.55
C LEU A 35 7.70 18.05 -10.16
N GLY A 36 8.80 18.66 -10.61
CA GLY A 36 10.17 18.28 -10.20
C GLY A 36 10.86 17.25 -11.10
N PHE A 37 10.24 16.81 -12.20
CA PHE A 37 10.81 15.80 -13.11
C PHE A 37 11.49 16.42 -14.33
N ASN A 38 12.58 15.79 -14.78
CA ASN A 38 13.34 16.26 -15.94
C ASN A 38 12.60 16.07 -17.28
N SER A 39 11.63 15.16 -17.34
CA SER A 39 10.79 14.91 -18.50
C SER A 39 9.48 14.22 -18.11
N HIS A 40 8.50 14.24 -19.00
CA HIS A 40 7.27 13.48 -18.82
C HIS A 40 7.52 11.96 -18.77
N ALA A 41 8.50 11.47 -19.52
CA ALA A 41 8.88 10.06 -19.47
C ALA A 41 9.46 9.65 -18.10
N ALA A 42 10.23 10.53 -17.46
CA ALA A 42 10.76 10.29 -16.12
C ALA A 42 9.66 10.30 -15.05
N LEU A 43 8.66 11.18 -15.19
CA LEU A 43 7.48 11.16 -14.34
C LEU A 43 6.72 9.84 -14.52
N ALA A 44 6.39 9.50 -15.77
CA ALA A 44 5.59 8.32 -16.09
C ALA A 44 6.35 6.98 -16.01
N ALA A 45 7.56 6.97 -15.44
CA ALA A 45 8.30 5.75 -15.13
C ALA A 45 7.75 5.11 -13.85
N ASP A 46 7.73 5.88 -12.75
CA ASP A 46 7.39 5.37 -11.41
C ASP A 46 6.48 6.32 -10.61
N ALA A 47 5.99 7.41 -11.23
CA ALA A 47 5.12 8.39 -10.57
C ALA A 47 3.84 8.69 -11.37
N VAL A 48 2.82 9.12 -10.64
CA VAL A 48 1.54 9.57 -11.20
C VAL A 48 1.22 10.99 -10.73
N ILE A 49 0.44 11.71 -11.53
CA ILE A 49 -0.11 12.99 -11.11
C ILE A 49 -1.37 12.72 -10.28
N GLY A 50 -1.41 13.27 -9.08
CA GLY A 50 -2.55 13.21 -8.17
C GLY A 50 -3.08 14.60 -7.85
N GLN A 51 -4.04 14.65 -6.93
CA GLN A 51 -4.59 15.89 -6.38
C GLN A 51 -4.55 15.84 -4.87
N VAL A 52 -4.25 16.97 -4.23
CA VAL A 52 -4.36 17.10 -2.77
C VAL A 52 -5.63 17.82 -2.36
N ARG A 53 -6.12 17.58 -1.14
CA ARG A 53 -7.35 18.20 -0.61
C ARG A 53 -7.10 19.64 -0.13
N GLN A 54 -5.90 19.92 0.36
CA GLN A 54 -5.46 21.23 0.83
C GLN A 54 -5.05 22.16 -0.31
N THR A 55 -4.96 23.46 -0.01
CA THR A 55 -4.42 24.42 -0.98
C THR A 55 -2.97 24.10 -1.28
N TRP A 56 -2.59 24.12 -2.56
CA TRP A 56 -1.25 23.81 -3.01
C TRP A 56 -0.63 25.01 -3.72
N LYS A 57 0.66 25.26 -3.48
CA LYS A 57 1.44 26.31 -4.13
C LYS A 57 2.82 25.81 -4.48
N PHE A 58 3.34 26.30 -5.61
CA PHE A 58 4.66 25.94 -6.09
C PHE A 58 5.73 26.90 -5.58
N THR A 59 6.92 26.36 -5.31
CA THR A 59 8.08 27.13 -4.82
C THR A 59 8.74 27.91 -5.95
N SER A 60 9.61 28.86 -5.62
CA SER A 60 10.42 29.58 -6.63
C SER A 60 11.26 28.63 -7.49
N ASP A 61 11.71 27.51 -6.92
CA ASP A 61 12.56 26.53 -7.58
C ASP A 61 11.76 25.72 -8.61
N ASP A 62 10.51 25.37 -8.29
CA ASP A 62 9.57 24.74 -9.23
C ASP A 62 9.34 25.63 -10.45
N LEU A 63 9.10 26.93 -10.21
CA LEU A 63 8.89 27.90 -11.28
C LEU A 63 10.15 28.12 -12.12
N ALA A 64 11.33 28.09 -11.50
CA ALA A 64 12.60 28.15 -12.22
C ALA A 64 12.81 26.93 -13.13
N ARG A 65 12.47 25.73 -12.66
CA ARG A 65 12.49 24.50 -13.48
C ARG A 65 11.54 24.58 -14.66
N LEU A 66 10.30 24.99 -14.41
CA LEU A 66 9.27 25.16 -15.44
C LEU A 66 9.72 26.17 -16.51
N SER A 67 10.24 27.33 -16.10
CA SER A 67 10.75 28.38 -17.00
C SER A 67 11.91 27.86 -17.86
N LYS A 68 12.89 27.18 -17.25
CA LYS A 68 14.01 26.54 -17.96
C LYS A 68 13.51 25.52 -18.99
N ARG A 69 12.51 24.70 -18.65
CA ARG A 69 11.93 23.71 -19.58
C ARG A 69 11.20 24.39 -20.74
N CYS A 70 10.48 25.46 -20.48
CA CYS A 70 9.78 26.23 -21.52
C CYS A 70 10.75 26.77 -22.58
N LEU A 71 11.88 27.35 -22.15
CA LEU A 71 12.94 27.81 -23.04
C LEU A 71 13.59 26.65 -23.82
N ALA A 72 13.84 25.52 -23.16
CA ALA A 72 14.41 24.33 -23.81
C ALA A 72 13.50 23.72 -24.89
N LEU A 73 12.18 23.90 -24.76
CA LEU A 73 11.19 23.47 -25.76
C LEU A 73 11.06 24.45 -26.95
N GLY A 74 11.83 25.54 -26.95
CA GLY A 74 11.95 26.47 -28.08
C GLY A 74 10.98 27.66 -28.04
N TYR A 75 10.29 27.90 -26.92
CA TYR A 75 9.41 29.06 -26.80
C TYR A 75 10.22 30.34 -26.52
N PRO A 76 9.90 31.48 -27.16
CA PRO A 76 10.55 32.77 -26.88
C PRO A 76 10.31 33.24 -25.45
N ALA A 77 11.27 33.94 -24.85
CA ALA A 77 11.20 34.40 -23.46
C ALA A 77 9.91 35.17 -23.12
N ALA A 78 9.40 36.00 -24.05
CA ALA A 78 8.17 36.76 -23.88
C ALA A 78 6.91 35.86 -23.81
N GLU A 79 6.89 34.75 -24.55
CA GLU A 79 5.81 33.76 -24.49
C GLU A 79 5.99 32.81 -23.31
N SER A 80 7.24 32.47 -22.98
CA SER A 80 7.57 31.57 -21.87
C SER A 80 7.00 32.04 -20.54
N GLN A 81 7.05 33.34 -20.26
CA GLN A 81 6.48 33.89 -19.02
C GLN A 81 4.97 33.60 -18.93
N ARG A 82 4.21 33.84 -20.00
CA ARG A 82 2.76 33.58 -20.03
C ARG A 82 2.43 32.09 -19.94
N ILE A 83 3.26 31.24 -20.56
CA ILE A 83 3.13 29.79 -20.46
C ILE A 83 3.37 29.33 -19.01
N VAL A 84 4.42 29.83 -18.36
CA VAL A 84 4.74 29.52 -16.95
C VAL A 84 3.58 29.94 -16.05
N GLU A 85 3.06 31.15 -16.20
CA GLU A 85 1.92 31.67 -15.43
C GLU A 85 0.67 30.80 -15.62
N ALA A 86 0.32 30.45 -16.86
CA ALA A 86 -0.87 29.64 -17.15
C ALA A 86 -0.76 28.20 -16.63
N VAL A 87 0.40 27.54 -16.80
CA VAL A 87 0.62 26.17 -16.32
C VAL A 87 0.65 26.12 -14.80
N THR A 88 1.26 27.11 -14.15
CA THR A 88 1.28 27.21 -12.69
C THR A 88 -0.13 27.42 -12.14
N ALA A 89 -0.88 28.39 -12.68
CA ALA A 89 -2.24 28.66 -12.25
C ALA A 89 -3.17 27.46 -12.41
N LEU A 90 -3.03 26.70 -13.51
CA LEU A 90 -3.73 25.43 -13.70
C LEU A 90 -3.38 24.43 -12.60
N ALA A 91 -2.08 24.20 -12.37
CA ALA A 91 -1.63 23.20 -11.41
C ALA A 91 -2.04 23.55 -9.97
N GLU A 92 -2.02 24.82 -9.59
CA GLU A 92 -2.52 25.28 -8.29
C GLU A 92 -4.04 25.16 -8.18
N THR A 93 -4.78 25.56 -9.22
CA THR A 93 -6.26 25.45 -9.27
C THR A 93 -6.72 24.00 -9.09
N HIS A 94 -6.01 23.06 -9.72
CA HIS A 94 -6.31 21.64 -9.62
C HIS A 94 -5.54 20.93 -8.50
N ARG A 95 -4.75 21.66 -7.70
CA ARG A 95 -3.96 21.17 -6.56
C ARG A 95 -3.11 19.95 -6.94
N LEU A 96 -2.43 20.04 -8.08
CA LEU A 96 -1.69 18.92 -8.66
C LEU A 96 -0.40 18.66 -7.89
N VAL A 97 -0.13 17.38 -7.65
CA VAL A 97 1.13 16.88 -7.10
C VAL A 97 1.59 15.67 -7.89
N ALA A 98 2.88 15.35 -7.84
CA ALA A 98 3.39 14.06 -8.31
C ALA A 98 3.63 13.15 -7.11
N VAL A 99 3.26 11.89 -7.27
CA VAL A 99 3.34 10.88 -6.21
C VAL A 99 4.02 9.65 -6.78
N ASP A 100 5.08 9.19 -6.11
CA ASP A 100 5.70 7.90 -6.41
C ASP A 100 4.68 6.77 -6.15
N VAL A 101 4.57 5.83 -7.08
CA VAL A 101 3.52 4.81 -7.03
C VAL A 101 3.75 3.83 -5.87
N LYS A 102 5.00 3.55 -5.49
CA LYS A 102 5.28 2.68 -4.33
C LYS A 102 4.88 3.36 -3.04
N TYR A 103 5.16 4.66 -2.92
CA TYR A 103 4.66 5.44 -1.80
C TYR A 103 3.13 5.45 -1.76
N LEU A 104 2.48 5.63 -2.92
CA LEU A 104 1.03 5.62 -3.02
C LEU A 104 0.43 4.28 -2.58
N VAL A 105 1.03 3.14 -2.95
CA VAL A 105 0.60 1.82 -2.47
C VAL A 105 0.62 1.75 -0.95
N LYS A 106 1.72 2.17 -0.30
CA LYS A 106 1.82 2.19 1.16
C LYS A 106 0.77 3.08 1.80
N LEU A 107 0.50 4.24 1.20
CA LEU A 107 -0.52 5.16 1.67
C LEU A 107 -1.92 4.56 1.59
N ILE A 108 -2.27 3.90 0.48
CA ILE A 108 -3.59 3.27 0.31
C ILE A 108 -3.74 2.06 1.23
N ALA A 109 -2.69 1.28 1.43
CA ALA A 109 -2.68 0.11 2.31
C ALA A 109 -2.81 0.46 3.81
N GLY A 110 -2.62 1.73 4.18
CA GLY A 110 -2.61 2.17 5.59
C GLY A 110 -1.25 2.03 6.27
N ASP A 111 -0.21 1.60 5.57
CA ASP A 111 1.15 1.38 6.10
C ASP A 111 2.01 2.65 6.15
N ALA A 112 1.41 3.84 5.96
CA ALA A 112 2.12 5.11 5.94
C ALA A 112 2.40 5.70 7.34
N ASP A 113 1.91 5.07 8.41
CA ASP A 113 2.04 5.53 9.80
C ASP A 113 3.49 5.62 10.30
N GLY A 114 4.46 5.06 9.58
CA GLY A 114 5.90 5.16 9.87
C GLY A 114 6.56 6.52 9.55
N TRP A 115 5.82 7.54 9.12
CA TRP A 115 6.33 8.90 8.86
C TRP A 115 5.85 9.97 9.85
N ASN A 116 5.22 9.58 10.97
CA ASN A 116 5.13 10.47 12.12
C ASN A 116 6.52 10.55 12.75
N VAL A 117 7.29 11.56 12.36
CA VAL A 117 8.38 12.05 13.22
C VAL A 117 7.67 12.65 14.43
N ASP A 118 7.56 11.85 15.50
CA ASP A 118 7.27 12.39 16.82
C ASP A 118 8.38 13.41 17.12
N ASP A 119 7.99 14.65 17.39
CA ASP A 119 8.86 15.83 17.57
C ASP A 119 9.69 15.78 18.88
N GLU A 120 9.96 14.59 19.45
CA GLU A 120 10.68 14.44 20.70
C GLU A 120 12.06 13.78 20.50
N GLU A 121 13.08 14.65 20.60
CA GLU A 121 14.53 14.38 20.69
C GLU A 121 15.29 14.06 19.40
N MET A 122 15.57 15.10 18.60
CA MET A 122 16.67 15.07 17.62
C MET A 122 18.03 15.29 18.34
N PRO A 123 18.98 14.35 18.27
CA PRO A 123 20.37 14.65 18.59
C PRO A 123 20.96 15.55 17.50
N ASP A 124 21.46 16.71 17.92
CA ASP A 124 22.22 17.66 17.11
C ASP A 124 23.52 16.98 16.62
N ASP A 125 23.53 16.35 15.44
CA ASP A 125 24.65 16.27 14.48
C ASP A 125 24.49 15.05 13.53
N VAL A 126 23.75 15.24 12.43
CA VAL A 126 23.98 14.47 11.20
C VAL A 126 23.84 15.40 10.00
N GLY A 127 24.91 15.42 9.20
CA GLY A 127 25.07 16.27 8.02
C GLY A 127 23.96 16.10 6.99
N ILE A 128 23.59 17.25 6.44
CA ILE A 128 22.64 17.47 5.36
C ILE A 128 23.06 16.64 4.12
N ASP A 129 22.36 15.55 3.81
CA ASP A 129 22.13 15.11 2.43
C ASP A 129 20.90 14.19 2.34
N GLN A 130 20.01 14.49 1.38
CA GLN A 130 18.67 13.93 1.15
C GLN A 130 17.52 14.48 2.02
N ALA A 131 17.16 15.75 1.77
CA ALA A 131 15.82 16.23 2.10
C ALA A 131 14.79 15.51 1.20
N SER A 132 14.10 14.51 1.76
CA SER A 132 12.84 14.03 1.18
C SER A 132 11.85 15.21 1.19
N PRO A 133 11.22 15.60 0.07
CA PRO A 133 10.41 16.84 -0.02
C PRO A 133 9.16 16.91 0.87
N TRP A 134 8.86 15.86 1.63
CA TRP A 134 7.57 15.65 2.27
C TRP A 134 7.74 15.53 3.78
N GLN A 135 8.03 16.65 4.44
CA GLN A 135 8.04 16.72 5.91
C GLN A 135 6.63 16.49 6.52
N HIS A 136 5.57 16.64 5.72
CA HIS A 136 4.20 16.21 6.03
C HIS A 136 3.64 15.45 4.81
N ALA A 137 3.14 14.24 5.01
CA ALA A 137 2.51 13.46 3.95
C ALA A 137 1.36 14.29 3.32
N PRO A 138 1.34 14.50 2.00
CA PRO A 138 0.27 15.26 1.37
C PRO A 138 -1.05 14.49 1.51
N ASP A 139 -2.09 15.15 2.05
CA ASP A 139 -3.48 14.63 2.07
C ASP A 139 -4.03 14.50 0.64
N LEU A 140 -3.78 13.33 0.06
CA LEU A 140 -4.11 12.97 -1.32
C LEU A 140 -5.59 12.61 -1.45
N ASP A 141 -6.22 13.12 -2.50
CA ASP A 141 -7.57 12.72 -2.87
C ASP A 141 -7.55 11.39 -3.65
N LEU A 142 -7.54 10.28 -2.90
CA LEU A 142 -7.49 8.92 -3.45
C LEU A 142 -8.67 8.60 -4.38
N GLY A 143 -9.82 9.24 -4.17
CA GLY A 143 -11.00 9.11 -5.03
C GLY A 143 -10.99 10.00 -6.27
N SER A 144 -9.91 10.75 -6.50
CA SER A 144 -9.83 11.67 -7.65
C SER A 144 -9.85 10.89 -8.97
N PRO A 145 -10.78 11.21 -9.91
CA PRO A 145 -10.77 10.62 -11.24
C PRO A 145 -9.48 10.92 -12.04
N LEU A 146 -8.73 11.96 -11.64
CA LEU A 146 -7.44 12.27 -12.26
C LEU A 146 -6.39 11.24 -11.85
N LEU A 147 -6.36 10.87 -10.56
CA LEU A 147 -5.43 9.87 -10.03
C LEU A 147 -5.75 8.49 -10.62
N ILE A 148 -7.03 8.11 -10.66
CA ILE A 148 -7.48 6.83 -11.21
C ILE A 148 -7.08 6.73 -12.71
N ASP A 149 -7.37 7.74 -13.53
CA ASP A 149 -6.96 7.76 -14.96
C ASP A 149 -5.43 7.71 -15.12
N ALA A 150 -4.66 8.36 -14.22
CA ALA A 150 -3.20 8.30 -14.26
C ALA A 150 -2.66 6.90 -13.94
N LEU A 151 -3.24 6.23 -12.94
CA LEU A 151 -2.92 4.85 -12.58
C LEU A 151 -3.31 3.88 -13.70
N GLU A 152 -4.50 4.02 -14.28
CA GLU A 152 -4.95 3.20 -15.42
C GLU A 152 -3.99 3.32 -16.62
N GLN A 153 -3.52 4.51 -16.92
CA GLN A 153 -2.55 4.74 -18.01
C GLN A 153 -1.18 4.10 -17.73
N LEU A 154 -0.79 4.00 -16.46
CA LEU A 154 0.45 3.35 -16.05
C LEU A 154 0.29 1.82 -16.02
N ALA A 155 -0.85 1.33 -15.52
CA ALA A 155 -1.23 -0.08 -15.55
C ALA A 155 -1.31 -0.61 -16.99
N ALA A 156 -1.82 0.19 -17.94
CA ALA A 156 -1.82 -0.17 -19.37
C ALA A 156 -0.42 -0.39 -19.97
N LYS A 157 0.66 -0.08 -19.25
CA LYS A 157 2.07 -0.37 -19.59
C LYS A 157 2.65 -1.51 -18.75
N ASP A 158 1.82 -2.37 -18.18
CA ASP A 158 2.22 -3.50 -17.32
C ASP A 158 3.01 -3.07 -16.06
N HIS A 159 2.66 -1.92 -15.47
CA HIS A 159 3.28 -1.49 -14.21
C HIS A 159 2.64 -2.20 -13.00
N ALA A 160 3.41 -3.06 -12.32
CA ALA A 160 2.92 -3.90 -11.22
C ALA A 160 2.28 -3.09 -10.08
N ASP A 161 2.97 -2.06 -9.56
CA ASP A 161 2.45 -1.26 -8.44
C ASP A 161 1.22 -0.43 -8.82
N ALA A 162 1.05 -0.06 -10.10
CA ALA A 162 -0.13 0.67 -10.55
C ALA A 162 -1.35 -0.25 -10.59
N HIS A 163 -1.18 -1.49 -11.05
CA HIS A 163 -2.22 -2.51 -10.93
C HIS A 163 -2.57 -2.77 -9.47
N TYR A 164 -1.57 -2.88 -8.60
CA TYR A 164 -1.81 -3.14 -7.18
C TYR A 164 -2.52 -1.96 -6.49
N ALA A 165 -2.10 -0.71 -6.74
CA ALA A 165 -2.77 0.48 -6.22
C ALA A 165 -4.24 0.58 -6.68
N LEU A 166 -4.52 0.27 -7.96
CA LEU A 166 -5.90 0.21 -8.46
C LEU A 166 -6.70 -0.89 -7.76
N ALA A 167 -6.10 -2.06 -7.53
CA ALA A 167 -6.76 -3.14 -6.80
C ALA A 167 -7.12 -2.71 -5.36
N LEU A 168 -6.20 -2.08 -4.64
CA LEU A 168 -6.47 -1.56 -3.29
C LEU A 168 -7.57 -0.49 -3.28
N LEU A 169 -7.61 0.42 -4.27
CA LEU A 169 -8.69 1.42 -4.38
C LEU A 169 -10.05 0.81 -4.73
N LEU A 170 -10.06 -0.34 -5.41
CA LEU A 170 -11.26 -1.04 -5.83
C LEU A 170 -11.68 -2.13 -4.85
N GLU A 171 -10.92 -2.35 -3.78
CA GLU A 171 -11.11 -3.45 -2.82
C GLU A 171 -12.56 -3.51 -2.36
N CYS A 172 -13.16 -4.67 -2.56
CA CYS A 172 -14.54 -4.94 -2.21
C CYS A 172 -14.75 -6.43 -1.99
N GLU A 173 -15.77 -6.75 -1.18
CA GLU A 173 -16.23 -8.12 -1.01
C GLU A 173 -16.90 -8.65 -2.29
N PRO A 174 -16.81 -9.96 -2.58
CA PRO A 174 -17.56 -10.57 -3.65
C PRO A 174 -19.06 -10.33 -3.45
N PRO A 175 -19.80 -9.83 -4.45
CA PRO A 175 -21.23 -9.64 -4.31
C PRO A 175 -21.94 -10.98 -4.13
N GLU A 176 -22.80 -11.08 -3.12
CA GLU A 176 -23.45 -12.35 -2.77
C GLU A 176 -24.41 -12.82 -3.87
N ASP A 177 -24.32 -14.09 -4.25
CA ASP A 177 -25.16 -14.69 -5.31
C ASP A 177 -26.68 -14.53 -5.07
N ARG A 178 -27.10 -14.42 -3.80
CA ARG A 178 -28.51 -14.24 -3.43
C ARG A 178 -29.07 -12.89 -3.88
N ASP A 179 -28.23 -11.86 -3.93
CA ASP A 179 -28.63 -10.49 -4.31
C ASP A 179 -28.71 -10.33 -5.83
N GLY A 180 -28.03 -11.21 -6.58
CA GLY A 180 -28.01 -11.22 -8.05
C GLY A 180 -29.30 -11.74 -8.71
N HIS A 181 -30.40 -11.94 -7.98
CA HIS A 181 -31.64 -12.45 -8.55
C HIS A 181 -32.19 -11.51 -9.66
N TRP A 182 -32.34 -10.22 -9.38
CA TRP A 182 -32.90 -9.26 -10.33
C TRP A 182 -31.98 -9.04 -11.54
N TYR A 183 -30.68 -8.95 -11.29
CA TYR A 183 -29.68 -8.91 -12.36
C TYR A 183 -29.80 -10.11 -13.32
N ARG A 184 -29.92 -11.33 -12.80
CA ARG A 184 -30.14 -12.54 -13.63
C ARG A 184 -31.45 -12.50 -14.41
N GLN A 185 -32.54 -11.99 -13.81
CA GLN A 185 -33.82 -11.80 -14.51
C GLN A 185 -33.69 -10.80 -15.66
N GLN A 186 -32.97 -9.69 -15.46
CA GLN A 186 -32.69 -8.71 -16.49
C GLN A 186 -31.86 -9.31 -17.64
N LEU A 187 -30.82 -10.09 -17.33
CA LEU A 187 -30.02 -10.82 -18.33
C LEU A 187 -30.86 -11.83 -19.13
N ALA A 188 -31.87 -12.45 -18.50
CA ALA A 188 -32.82 -13.34 -19.17
C ALA A 188 -33.83 -12.59 -20.08
N GLY A 189 -33.71 -11.27 -20.22
CA GLY A 189 -34.55 -10.44 -21.09
C GLY A 189 -35.82 -9.93 -20.42
N ARG A 190 -36.00 -10.13 -19.11
CA ARG A 190 -37.12 -9.51 -18.38
C ARG A 190 -36.87 -8.00 -18.31
N ARG A 191 -37.88 -7.23 -18.70
CA ARG A 191 -37.88 -5.78 -18.49
C ARG A 191 -38.16 -5.50 -17.02
N LEU A 192 -37.21 -4.89 -16.33
CA LEU A 192 -37.35 -4.43 -14.95
C LEU A 192 -37.65 -2.92 -14.93
N ASP A 193 -38.37 -2.50 -13.90
CA ASP A 193 -38.63 -1.09 -13.59
C ASP A 193 -38.64 -0.86 -12.06
N GLY A 194 -38.59 0.41 -11.67
CA GLY A 194 -38.58 0.81 -10.27
C GLY A 194 -37.45 0.15 -9.46
N PRO A 195 -37.72 -0.28 -8.22
CA PRO A 195 -36.70 -0.86 -7.33
C PRO A 195 -36.01 -2.11 -7.90
N GLU A 196 -36.73 -2.95 -8.67
CA GLU A 196 -36.13 -4.17 -9.27
C GLU A 196 -34.98 -3.82 -10.21
N LYS A 197 -35.13 -2.71 -10.95
CA LYS A 197 -34.08 -2.21 -11.84
C LYS A 197 -32.92 -1.60 -11.07
N GLU A 198 -33.19 -0.81 -10.04
CA GLU A 198 -32.15 -0.21 -9.20
C GLU A 198 -31.29 -1.29 -8.55
N TRP A 199 -31.89 -2.32 -7.94
CA TRP A 199 -31.14 -3.44 -7.36
C TRP A 199 -30.34 -4.24 -8.39
N ALA A 200 -30.87 -4.41 -9.60
CA ALA A 200 -30.13 -5.07 -10.67
C ALA A 200 -28.93 -4.24 -11.16
N ASP A 201 -29.09 -2.92 -11.26
CA ASP A 201 -28.02 -2.00 -11.65
C ASP A 201 -26.96 -1.89 -10.54
N ASP A 202 -27.35 -1.86 -9.26
CA ASP A 202 -26.44 -1.85 -8.11
C ASP A 202 -25.62 -3.14 -8.02
N TYR A 203 -26.27 -4.30 -8.16
CA TYR A 203 -25.57 -5.58 -8.21
C TYR A 203 -24.61 -5.65 -9.40
N ALA A 204 -25.02 -5.16 -10.58
CA ALA A 204 -24.17 -5.10 -11.75
C ALA A 204 -22.94 -4.20 -11.52
N ALA A 205 -23.11 -3.07 -10.84
CA ALA A 205 -22.00 -2.17 -10.48
C ALA A 205 -21.03 -2.83 -9.49
N ALA A 206 -21.56 -3.49 -8.44
CA ALA A 206 -20.75 -4.23 -7.47
C ALA A 206 -19.96 -5.37 -8.13
N LEU A 207 -20.61 -6.12 -9.03
CA LEU A 207 -19.96 -7.18 -9.80
C LEU A 207 -18.86 -6.62 -10.71
N ALA A 208 -19.13 -5.52 -11.42
CA ALA A 208 -18.14 -4.88 -12.28
C ALA A 208 -16.94 -4.31 -11.50
N GLN A 209 -17.16 -3.80 -10.28
CA GLN A 209 -16.09 -3.38 -9.39
C GLN A 209 -15.25 -4.58 -8.92
N PHE A 210 -15.90 -5.65 -8.46
CA PHE A 210 -15.23 -6.87 -8.02
C PHE A 210 -14.42 -7.53 -9.14
N ASP A 211 -14.95 -7.55 -10.37
CA ASP A 211 -14.23 -8.05 -11.54
C ASP A 211 -12.98 -7.21 -11.85
N GLN A 212 -13.06 -5.88 -11.74
CA GLN A 212 -11.90 -5.00 -11.92
C GLN A 212 -10.86 -5.20 -10.81
N TYR A 213 -11.31 -5.26 -9.55
CA TYR A 213 -10.47 -5.58 -8.40
C TYR A 213 -9.68 -6.87 -8.65
N ARG A 214 -10.37 -7.96 -9.02
CA ARG A 214 -9.74 -9.25 -9.34
C ARG A 214 -8.75 -9.17 -10.49
N GLN A 215 -9.11 -8.50 -11.58
CA GLN A 215 -8.23 -8.38 -12.75
C GLN A 215 -6.95 -7.62 -12.42
N HIS A 216 -7.06 -6.51 -11.69
CA HIS A 216 -5.92 -5.72 -11.26
C HIS A 216 -5.04 -6.50 -10.28
N MET A 217 -5.63 -7.19 -9.30
CA MET A 217 -4.90 -8.01 -8.32
C MET A 217 -4.14 -9.16 -9.00
N ALA A 218 -4.82 -9.94 -9.85
CA ALA A 218 -4.20 -11.03 -10.60
C ALA A 218 -3.08 -10.55 -11.51
N THR A 219 -3.25 -9.38 -12.15
CA THR A 219 -2.22 -8.82 -13.02
C THR A 219 -1.00 -8.34 -12.22
N ALA A 220 -1.20 -7.67 -11.08
CA ALA A 220 -0.11 -7.28 -10.20
C ALA A 220 0.68 -8.50 -9.68
N ALA A 221 -0.02 -9.57 -9.28
CA ALA A 221 0.59 -10.83 -8.87
C ALA A 221 1.43 -11.45 -10.01
N ARG A 222 0.88 -11.51 -11.23
CA ARG A 222 1.59 -12.02 -12.42
C ARG A 222 2.82 -11.19 -12.78
N LEU A 223 2.78 -9.88 -12.55
CA LEU A 223 3.90 -8.97 -12.81
C LEU A 223 4.97 -9.00 -11.71
N GLY A 224 4.79 -9.79 -10.65
CA GLY A 224 5.82 -10.06 -9.65
C GLY A 224 5.70 -9.25 -8.35
N ARG A 225 4.56 -8.61 -8.08
CA ARG A 225 4.33 -7.95 -6.78
C ARG A 225 3.95 -8.98 -5.71
N ALA A 226 4.77 -9.12 -4.67
CA ALA A 226 4.59 -10.12 -3.61
C ALA A 226 3.24 -10.00 -2.88
N ASP A 227 2.92 -8.81 -2.36
CA ASP A 227 1.70 -8.53 -1.58
C ASP A 227 0.44 -8.86 -2.40
N ALA A 228 0.47 -8.55 -3.70
CA ALA A 228 -0.61 -8.87 -4.63
C ALA A 228 -0.73 -10.38 -4.86
N ALA A 229 0.40 -11.10 -4.94
CA ALA A 229 0.39 -12.55 -5.10
C ALA A 229 -0.15 -13.25 -3.85
N VAL A 230 0.19 -12.78 -2.65
CA VAL A 230 -0.38 -13.28 -1.38
C VAL A 230 -1.88 -13.04 -1.34
N ALA A 231 -2.34 -11.81 -1.61
CA ALA A 231 -3.76 -11.47 -1.63
C ALA A 231 -4.53 -12.26 -2.71
N TRP A 232 -3.94 -12.46 -3.88
CA TRP A 232 -4.54 -13.26 -4.96
C TRP A 232 -4.66 -14.74 -4.60
N ALA A 233 -3.64 -15.31 -3.96
CA ALA A 233 -3.67 -16.69 -3.50
C ALA A 233 -4.70 -16.90 -2.37
N ASP A 234 -4.88 -15.90 -1.50
CA ASP A 234 -5.92 -15.91 -0.49
C ASP A 234 -7.32 -15.89 -1.13
N LEU A 235 -7.53 -15.00 -2.10
CA LEU A 235 -8.81 -14.84 -2.81
C LEU A 235 -9.22 -16.05 -3.64
N THR A 236 -8.27 -16.71 -4.29
CA THR A 236 -8.55 -17.87 -5.17
C THR A 236 -8.59 -19.18 -4.42
N ALA A 237 -7.82 -19.30 -3.33
CA ALA A 237 -7.59 -20.55 -2.60
C ALA A 237 -7.09 -21.70 -3.52
N GLU A 238 -6.37 -21.37 -4.58
CA GLU A 238 -5.79 -22.34 -5.52
C GLU A 238 -4.32 -22.62 -5.17
N GLU A 239 -3.92 -23.89 -5.21
CA GLU A 239 -2.55 -24.31 -4.83
C GLU A 239 -1.47 -23.69 -5.74
N GLY A 240 -1.77 -23.51 -7.03
CA GLY A 240 -0.84 -22.89 -7.98
C GLY A 240 -0.55 -21.42 -7.65
N ASP A 241 -1.58 -20.67 -7.23
CA ASP A 241 -1.44 -19.27 -6.84
C ASP A 241 -0.68 -19.14 -5.51
N PHE A 242 -0.90 -20.07 -4.57
CA PHE A 242 -0.10 -20.17 -3.34
C PHE A 242 1.39 -20.41 -3.63
N GLN A 243 1.71 -21.35 -4.52
CA GLN A 243 3.11 -21.62 -4.90
C GLN A 243 3.76 -20.41 -5.57
N HIS A 244 3.01 -19.68 -6.41
CA HIS A 244 3.48 -18.44 -7.03
C HIS A 244 3.76 -17.36 -5.97
N ALA A 245 2.84 -17.15 -5.02
CA ALA A 245 3.00 -16.22 -3.91
C ALA A 245 4.24 -16.55 -3.07
N LEU A 246 4.43 -17.82 -2.72
CA LEU A 246 5.61 -18.28 -1.97
C LEU A 246 6.92 -17.99 -2.70
N SER A 247 6.94 -18.04 -4.04
CA SER A 247 8.14 -17.76 -4.83
C SER A 247 8.56 -16.29 -4.85
N LEU A 248 7.62 -15.37 -4.56
CA LEU A 248 7.83 -13.92 -4.52
C LEU A 248 7.93 -13.37 -3.09
N ALA A 249 7.60 -14.22 -2.09
CA ALA A 249 7.40 -13.83 -0.72
C ALA A 249 8.63 -13.19 -0.08
N THR A 250 8.37 -12.19 0.76
CA THR A 250 9.35 -11.55 1.62
C THR A 250 9.10 -11.97 3.08
N PRO A 251 10.04 -11.74 4.01
CA PRO A 251 9.81 -12.04 5.43
C PRO A 251 8.56 -11.35 6.00
N GLU A 252 8.19 -10.18 5.48
CA GLU A 252 6.99 -9.43 5.88
C GLU A 252 5.69 -10.19 5.55
N ASP A 253 5.72 -11.08 4.56
CA ASP A 253 4.57 -11.91 4.16
C ASP A 253 4.42 -13.19 4.98
N ALA A 254 5.39 -13.52 5.84
CA ALA A 254 5.51 -14.85 6.45
C ALA A 254 4.27 -15.27 7.24
N THR A 255 3.72 -14.37 8.05
CA THR A 255 2.56 -14.64 8.90
C THR A 255 1.30 -14.86 8.06
N ARG A 256 1.04 -14.01 7.05
CA ARG A 256 -0.09 -14.16 6.13
C ARG A 256 0.00 -15.45 5.32
N LEU A 257 1.21 -15.78 4.84
CA LEU A 257 1.45 -17.01 4.09
C LEU A 257 1.35 -18.26 4.96
N PHE A 258 1.64 -18.18 6.25
CA PHE A 258 1.49 -19.31 7.16
C PHE A 258 0.02 -19.74 7.26
N ASP A 259 -0.90 -18.79 7.47
CA ASP A 259 -2.34 -19.09 7.55
C ASP A 259 -2.87 -19.64 6.22
N LEU A 260 -2.38 -19.11 5.10
CA LEU A 260 -2.69 -19.64 3.77
C LEU A 260 -2.15 -21.07 3.59
N ALA A 261 -0.90 -21.32 4.00
CA ALA A 261 -0.25 -22.63 3.90
C ALA A 261 -0.95 -23.69 4.75
N ASP A 262 -1.58 -23.31 5.86
CA ASP A 262 -2.39 -24.22 6.67
C ASP A 262 -3.53 -24.84 5.88
N ARG A 263 -4.21 -24.04 5.04
CA ARG A 263 -5.32 -24.52 4.20
C ARG A 263 -4.90 -25.58 3.20
N PHE A 264 -3.62 -25.58 2.82
CA PHE A 264 -3.03 -26.56 1.90
C PHE A 264 -2.22 -27.66 2.62
N GLY A 265 -2.15 -27.65 3.95
CA GLY A 265 -1.29 -28.57 4.70
C GLY A 265 0.21 -28.38 4.42
N ALA A 266 0.61 -27.18 3.98
CA ALA A 266 1.94 -26.85 3.50
C ALA A 266 2.73 -25.96 4.47
N ARG A 267 2.32 -25.87 5.75
CA ARG A 267 2.94 -25.03 6.80
C ARG A 267 4.48 -25.13 6.84
N ALA A 268 5.03 -26.33 6.64
CA ALA A 268 6.48 -26.57 6.63
C ALA A 268 7.24 -25.76 5.56
N MET A 269 6.59 -25.39 4.46
CA MET A 269 7.19 -24.60 3.37
C MET A 269 7.45 -23.14 3.77
N VAL A 270 6.70 -22.61 4.75
CA VAL A 270 6.78 -21.21 5.20
C VAL A 270 7.77 -21.03 6.35
N VAL A 271 8.16 -22.12 7.04
CA VAL A 271 9.07 -22.07 8.21
C VAL A 271 10.38 -21.32 7.95
N PRO A 272 11.10 -21.49 6.81
CA PRO A 272 12.30 -20.71 6.54
C PRO A 272 12.04 -19.21 6.50
N LEU A 273 10.87 -18.80 5.98
CA LEU A 273 10.45 -17.42 5.88
C LEU A 273 10.08 -16.86 7.27
N LEU A 274 9.34 -17.62 8.08
CA LEU A 274 9.04 -17.27 9.47
C LEU A 274 10.31 -17.06 10.29
N ARG A 275 11.35 -17.90 10.11
CA ARG A 275 12.64 -17.70 10.78
C ARG A 275 13.32 -16.40 10.34
N GLN A 276 13.22 -16.03 9.08
CA GLN A 276 13.74 -14.74 8.61
C GLN A 276 12.96 -13.57 9.23
N ALA A 277 11.64 -13.66 9.26
CA ALA A 277 10.75 -12.64 9.84
C ALA A 277 11.00 -12.45 11.35
N ALA A 278 11.12 -13.55 12.09
CA ALA A 278 11.48 -13.53 13.51
C ALA A 278 12.84 -12.85 13.72
N LEU A 279 13.82 -13.11 12.86
CA LEU A 279 15.14 -12.46 12.90
C LEU A 279 15.14 -11.01 12.40
N THR A 280 14.01 -10.48 11.92
CA THR A 280 13.80 -9.04 11.66
C THR A 280 12.91 -8.38 12.71
N GLY A 281 12.46 -9.13 13.73
CA GLY A 281 11.67 -8.60 14.85
C GLY A 281 10.18 -8.90 14.80
N ASP A 282 9.72 -9.74 13.87
CA ASP A 282 8.32 -10.19 13.85
C ASP A 282 8.05 -11.13 15.05
N VAL A 283 7.36 -10.59 16.06
CA VAL A 283 7.01 -11.30 17.29
C VAL A 283 6.00 -12.42 17.04
N GLU A 284 5.10 -12.26 16.06
CA GLU A 284 4.13 -13.31 15.73
C GLU A 284 4.84 -14.48 15.04
N ALA A 285 5.83 -14.21 14.19
CA ALA A 285 6.69 -15.26 13.66
C ALA A 285 7.48 -15.99 14.76
N MET A 286 7.99 -15.27 15.77
CA MET A 286 8.63 -15.89 16.94
C MET A 286 7.67 -16.79 17.72
N ARG A 287 6.42 -16.35 17.92
CA ARG A 287 5.35 -17.12 18.57
C ARG A 287 5.11 -18.44 17.84
N ARG A 288 4.82 -18.38 16.54
CA ARG A 288 4.53 -19.58 15.72
C ARG A 288 5.71 -20.55 15.71
N LEU A 289 6.95 -20.05 15.65
CA LEU A 289 8.13 -20.91 15.73
C LEU A 289 8.23 -21.63 17.06
N ALA A 290 8.08 -20.90 18.18
CA ALA A 290 8.18 -21.46 19.51
C ALA A 290 7.13 -22.53 19.80
N GLU A 291 5.88 -22.30 19.38
CA GLU A 291 4.74 -23.14 19.72
C GLU A 291 4.54 -24.32 18.75
N ASP A 292 4.60 -24.06 17.43
CA ASP A 292 4.17 -25.04 16.43
C ASP A 292 5.31 -25.83 15.79
N PHE A 293 6.54 -25.29 15.80
CA PHE A 293 7.58 -25.76 14.87
C PHE A 293 8.92 -26.14 15.48
N GLU A 294 9.33 -25.56 16.61
CA GLU A 294 10.63 -25.87 17.19
C GLU A 294 10.54 -27.10 18.09
N PRO A 295 11.11 -28.26 17.67
CA PRO A 295 11.07 -29.47 18.48
C PRO A 295 12.07 -29.44 19.65
N ASP A 296 13.12 -28.61 19.56
CA ASP A 296 14.06 -28.41 20.65
C ASP A 296 13.49 -27.35 21.61
N ALA A 297 13.15 -27.80 22.82
CA ALA A 297 12.59 -26.92 23.84
C ALA A 297 13.52 -25.73 24.17
N VAL A 298 14.85 -25.89 24.09
CA VAL A 298 15.78 -24.77 24.34
C VAL A 298 15.69 -23.72 23.24
N GLU A 299 15.55 -24.14 21.99
CA GLU A 299 15.37 -23.26 20.84
C GLU A 299 13.98 -22.60 20.85
N ALA A 300 12.92 -23.34 21.19
CA ALA A 300 11.58 -22.79 21.38
C ALA A 300 11.59 -21.65 22.41
N TRP A 301 12.16 -21.89 23.60
CA TRP A 301 12.35 -20.85 24.61
C TRP A 301 13.27 -19.72 24.17
N THR A 302 14.21 -19.94 23.25
CA THR A 302 15.05 -18.87 22.69
C THR A 302 14.20 -17.85 21.93
N TRP A 303 13.20 -18.30 21.17
CA TRP A 303 12.24 -17.40 20.52
C TRP A 303 11.38 -16.65 21.53
N VAL A 304 10.95 -17.30 22.61
CA VAL A 304 10.20 -16.65 23.71
C VAL A 304 11.00 -15.50 24.35
N HIS A 305 12.26 -15.75 24.72
CA HIS A 305 13.12 -14.70 25.29
C HIS A 305 13.46 -13.61 24.27
N LEU A 306 13.53 -13.94 22.97
CA LEU A 306 13.75 -12.94 21.93
C LEU A 306 12.55 -12.01 21.78
N ALA A 307 11.33 -12.54 21.82
CA ALA A 307 10.11 -11.75 21.83
C ALA A 307 10.04 -10.83 23.06
N GLU A 308 10.45 -11.34 24.25
CA GLU A 308 10.53 -10.54 25.47
C GLU A 308 11.49 -9.35 25.31
N LEU A 309 12.65 -9.56 24.68
CA LEU A 309 13.60 -8.49 24.35
C LEU A 309 13.05 -7.49 23.34
N CYS A 310 12.15 -7.92 22.46
CA CYS A 310 11.38 -7.05 21.55
C CYS A 310 10.18 -6.37 22.24
N GLY A 311 10.00 -6.59 23.55
CA GLY A 311 8.98 -5.93 24.37
C GLY A 311 7.67 -6.70 24.53
N THR A 312 7.59 -7.96 24.06
CA THR A 312 6.37 -8.77 24.17
C THR A 312 6.63 -10.06 24.96
N ASP A 313 5.95 -10.21 26.08
CA ASP A 313 5.95 -11.46 26.87
C ASP A 313 4.93 -12.44 26.30
N LEU A 314 5.42 -13.45 25.55
CA LEU A 314 4.56 -14.48 24.94
C LEU A 314 3.96 -15.46 25.98
N THR A 315 4.48 -15.49 27.21
CA THR A 315 3.97 -16.38 28.27
C THR A 315 2.83 -15.76 29.06
N ARG A 316 2.63 -14.44 28.91
CA ARG A 316 1.58 -13.71 29.61
C ARG A 316 0.21 -14.21 29.16
N MET A 317 -0.57 -14.67 30.14
CA MET A 317 -1.98 -14.98 29.96
C MET A 317 -2.85 -13.78 30.35
N GLU A 318 -3.90 -13.56 29.59
CA GLU A 318 -4.92 -12.56 29.85
C GLU A 318 -6.23 -13.22 30.27
N ALA A 319 -6.86 -12.67 31.29
CA ALA A 319 -8.16 -13.13 31.76
C ALA A 319 -9.26 -12.42 30.97
N VAL A 320 -10.10 -13.21 30.29
CA VAL A 320 -11.25 -12.72 29.51
C VAL A 320 -12.54 -13.42 29.93
N TYR A 321 -13.67 -12.75 29.75
CA TYR A 321 -14.98 -13.37 29.86
C TYR A 321 -15.28 -14.27 28.64
N GLU A 322 -16.41 -14.99 28.69
CA GLU A 322 -16.85 -15.90 27.62
C GLU A 322 -17.05 -15.20 26.26
N ASP A 323 -17.37 -13.90 26.26
CA ASP A 323 -17.52 -13.09 25.05
C ASP A 323 -16.18 -12.48 24.55
N GLY A 324 -15.07 -12.79 25.22
CA GLY A 324 -13.73 -12.29 24.90
C GLY A 324 -13.43 -10.91 25.44
N SER A 325 -14.36 -10.26 26.15
CA SER A 325 -14.09 -8.97 26.79
C SER A 325 -13.13 -9.13 27.98
N PRO A 326 -12.27 -8.13 28.25
CA PRO A 326 -11.34 -8.19 29.36
C PRO A 326 -12.10 -8.25 30.69
N VAL A 327 -11.60 -9.07 31.61
CA VAL A 327 -12.21 -9.19 32.93
C VAL A 327 -12.09 -7.87 33.70
N ASP A 328 -13.22 -7.39 34.20
CA ASP A 328 -13.34 -6.31 35.17
C ASP A 328 -13.90 -6.82 36.50
N ASP A 329 -13.91 -6.00 37.54
CA ASP A 329 -14.42 -6.42 38.85
C ASP A 329 -15.97 -6.38 38.92
N ASP A 330 -16.65 -5.89 37.87
CA ASP A 330 -18.05 -5.48 37.92
C ASP A 330 -19.02 -6.50 37.30
N ILE A 331 -18.54 -7.44 36.47
CA ILE A 331 -19.38 -8.42 35.77
C ILE A 331 -19.14 -9.85 36.30
N PRO A 332 -20.10 -10.47 37.02
CA PRO A 332 -19.97 -11.88 37.37
C PRO A 332 -20.08 -12.76 36.12
N GLY A 333 -19.05 -13.55 35.82
CA GLY A 333 -19.01 -14.44 34.66
C GLY A 333 -17.92 -15.51 34.76
N ASN A 334 -17.97 -16.50 33.87
CA ASN A 334 -16.88 -17.46 33.71
C ASN A 334 -15.67 -16.75 33.12
N ILE A 335 -14.50 -16.98 33.71
CA ILE A 335 -13.22 -16.39 33.30
C ILE A 335 -12.39 -17.45 32.59
N PHE A 336 -11.82 -17.08 31.46
CA PHE A 336 -10.91 -17.89 30.66
C PHE A 336 -9.54 -17.21 30.57
N ALA A 337 -8.48 -18.01 30.53
CA ALA A 337 -7.12 -17.51 30.30
C ALA A 337 -6.75 -17.71 28.82
N VAL A 338 -6.35 -16.63 28.14
CA VAL A 338 -6.01 -16.62 26.71
C VAL A 338 -4.65 -15.95 26.45
N GLY A 339 -4.04 -16.19 25.28
CA GLY A 339 -2.88 -15.44 24.79
C GLY A 339 -1.49 -16.02 25.09
N GLY A 340 -1.33 -16.78 26.18
CA GLY A 340 -0.08 -17.47 26.49
C GLY A 340 0.17 -18.66 25.55
N ILE A 341 1.42 -18.87 25.14
CA ILE A 341 1.83 -20.03 24.32
C ILE A 341 2.11 -21.28 25.15
N ASP A 342 1.93 -22.45 24.54
CA ASP A 342 2.32 -23.75 25.11
C ASP A 342 3.71 -24.18 24.64
N VAL A 343 4.72 -24.09 25.50
CA VAL A 343 6.11 -24.48 25.22
C VAL A 343 6.60 -25.46 26.30
N PRO A 344 7.31 -26.55 25.94
CA PRO A 344 7.78 -27.51 26.93
C PRO A 344 8.69 -26.90 28.00
N ASP A 345 8.50 -27.29 29.27
CA ASP A 345 9.34 -26.84 30.37
C ASP A 345 10.82 -27.22 30.16
N ILE A 346 11.73 -26.29 30.49
CA ILE A 346 13.17 -26.52 30.49
C ILE A 346 13.78 -26.20 31.85
N SER A 347 14.97 -26.74 32.12
CA SER A 347 15.67 -26.46 33.37
C SER A 347 16.18 -25.02 33.44
N ALA A 348 16.48 -24.54 34.66
CA ALA A 348 17.06 -23.21 34.86
C ALA A 348 18.39 -23.01 34.11
N GLU A 349 19.21 -24.05 33.99
CA GLU A 349 20.46 -24.00 33.21
C GLU A 349 20.18 -23.83 31.71
N GLN A 350 19.17 -24.52 31.19
CA GLN A 350 18.74 -24.39 29.80
C GLN A 350 18.14 -23.01 29.53
N HIS A 351 17.39 -22.42 30.46
CA HIS A 351 16.92 -21.04 30.34
C HIS A 351 18.08 -20.04 30.23
N VAL A 352 19.19 -20.25 30.97
CA VAL A 352 20.39 -19.40 30.86
C VAL A 352 21.01 -19.50 29.46
N VAL A 353 21.01 -20.69 28.85
CA VAL A 353 21.47 -20.89 27.47
C VAL A 353 20.55 -20.18 26.48
N ALA A 354 19.23 -20.43 26.56
CA ALA A 354 18.25 -19.83 25.67
C ALA A 354 18.30 -18.30 25.69
N ARG A 355 18.33 -17.68 26.88
CA ARG A 355 18.46 -16.22 27.04
C ARG A 355 19.74 -15.67 26.44
N ARG A 356 20.87 -16.38 26.58
CA ARG A 356 22.14 -15.95 25.99
C ARG A 356 22.08 -15.94 24.46
N VAL A 357 21.45 -16.95 23.86
CA VAL A 357 21.28 -17.02 22.41
C VAL A 357 20.32 -15.93 21.93
N ALA A 358 19.19 -15.73 22.64
CA ALA A 358 18.22 -14.68 22.33
C ALA A 358 18.85 -13.28 22.37
N ALA A 359 19.61 -12.97 23.43
CA ALA A 359 20.33 -11.70 23.55
C ALA A 359 21.28 -11.45 22.37
N ARG A 360 21.99 -12.50 21.92
CA ARG A 360 22.88 -12.39 20.75
C ARG A 360 22.11 -12.09 19.46
N ARG A 361 20.99 -12.78 19.23
CA ARG A 361 20.12 -12.52 18.06
C ARG A 361 19.56 -11.10 18.09
N PHE A 362 19.15 -10.63 19.26
CA PHE A 362 18.66 -9.27 19.45
C PHE A 362 19.73 -8.21 19.18
N GLU A 363 20.97 -8.44 19.63
CA GLU A 363 22.11 -7.57 19.28
C GLU A 363 22.37 -7.55 17.77
N ASP A 364 22.35 -8.71 17.11
CA ASP A 364 22.53 -8.81 15.66
C ASP A 364 21.41 -8.08 14.90
N MET A 365 20.19 -8.07 15.41
CA MET A 365 19.05 -7.31 14.86
C MET A 365 19.28 -5.80 14.96
N ARG A 366 19.75 -5.31 16.11
CA ARG A 366 19.97 -3.87 16.34
C ARG A 366 21.15 -3.28 15.55
N ASN A 367 22.09 -4.13 15.12
CA ASN A 367 23.29 -3.72 14.40
C ASN A 367 23.13 -3.77 12.86
N ARG A 368 21.95 -4.13 12.36
CA ARG A 368 21.58 -4.04 10.93
C ARG A 368 20.92 -2.70 10.67
#